data_AF-A0A739C3F9-F1
#
_entry.id   AF-A0A739C3F9-F1
#
_cell.length_a   1.000
_cell.length_b   1.000
_cell.length_c   1.000
_cell.angle_alpha   90.00
_cell.angle_beta   90.00
_cell.angle_gamma   90.00
#
_symmetry.space_group_name_H-M   'P 1'
#
loop_
_entity.id
_entity.type
_entity.pdbx_description
1 polymer ?
#
loop_
_entity_poly.entity_id
_entity_poly.type
_entity_poly.pdbx_seq_one_letter_code
_entity_poly.pdbx_strand_id
1 'polypeptide(L)' 'MKQISGILLLCFLISSCSSNLLEKQNPVCEAEIVVGGQEQTVQIYDVRQVANQVEYKAGYPFNWRWVSKNNFTRSTCSK' A
#
# COMPACT_ATOMS: atom_id res chain seq x y z
N MET A 1 40.53 -27.61 7.25
CA MET A 1 40.21 -26.34 6.55
C MET A 1 39.25 -26.49 5.36
N LYS A 2 38.84 -27.71 4.92
CA LYS A 2 37.90 -27.88 3.80
C LYS A 2 36.41 -27.72 4.18
N GLN A 3 36.05 -28.06 5.41
CA GLN A 3 34.66 -28.01 5.92
C GLN A 3 34.16 -26.58 6.19
N ILE A 4 35.05 -25.65 6.57
CA ILE A 4 34.70 -24.25 6.88
C ILE A 4 34.32 -23.49 5.59
N SER A 5 34.92 -23.87 4.46
CA SER A 5 34.69 -23.23 3.16
C SER A 5 33.28 -23.46 2.61
N GLY A 6 32.64 -24.58 2.97
CA GLY A 6 31.27 -24.90 2.53
C GLY A 6 30.20 -24.09 3.26
N ILE A 7 30.41 -23.83 4.56
CA ILE A 7 29.48 -23.08 5.41
C ILE A 7 29.45 -21.60 5.01
N LEU A 8 30.60 -21.03 4.65
CA LEU A 8 30.70 -19.64 4.21
C LEU A 8 29.95 -19.38 2.89
N LEU A 9 29.92 -20.36 1.99
CA LEU A 9 29.21 -20.28 0.72
C LEU A 9 27.67 -20.34 0.90
N LEU A 10 27.20 -21.12 1.88
CA LEU A 10 25.78 -21.27 2.18
C LEU A 10 25.18 -20.00 2.81
N CYS A 11 25.96 -19.27 3.61
CA CYS A 11 25.54 -18.00 4.21
C CYS A 11 25.33 -16.88 3.18
N PHE A 12 26.02 -16.91 2.03
CA PHE A 12 25.82 -15.91 0.97
C PHE A 12 24.51 -16.11 0.21
N LEU A 13 24.01 -17.35 0.11
CA LEU A 13 22.78 -17.67 -0.63
C LEU A 13 21.50 -17.25 0.12
N ILE A 14 21.56 -17.04 1.43
CA ILE A 14 20.42 -16.59 2.25
C ILE A 14 20.36 -15.06 2.43
N SER A 15 21.33 -14.30 1.89
CA SER A 15 21.40 -12.83 2.03
C SER A 15 20.44 -12.06 1.09
N SER A 16 19.63 -12.74 0.28
CA SER A 16 18.77 -12.09 -0.72
C SER A 16 17.31 -11.85 -0.29
N CYS A 17 16.95 -12.07 0.99
CA CYS A 17 15.58 -11.85 1.48
C CYS A 17 15.23 -10.37 1.81
N SER A 18 16.04 -9.41 1.38
CA SER A 18 15.91 -8.00 1.83
C SER A 18 15.76 -6.99 0.69
N SER A 19 15.26 -7.39 -0.48
CA SER A 19 15.03 -6.48 -1.59
C SER A 19 13.53 -6.26 -1.82
N ASN A 20 13.04 -5.12 -1.31
CA ASN A 20 11.88 -4.39 -1.84
C ASN A 20 10.47 -5.00 -1.68
N LEU A 21 10.22 -5.85 -0.69
CA LEU A 21 8.83 -6.32 -0.44
C LEU A 21 7.89 -5.17 0.01
N LEU A 22 8.45 -4.06 0.47
CA LEU A 22 7.70 -2.88 0.91
C LEU A 22 8.26 -1.61 0.25
N GLU A 23 8.21 -1.55 -1.08
CA GLU A 23 8.41 -0.29 -1.80
C GLU A 23 7.40 0.71 -1.23
N LYS A 24 7.87 1.67 -0.44
CA LYS A 24 7.05 2.71 0.21
C LYS A 24 6.28 3.44 -0.89
N GLN A 25 5.03 3.05 -1.11
CA GLN A 25 4.17 3.70 -2.08
C GLN A 25 3.93 5.12 -1.57
N ASN A 26 4.23 6.14 -2.38
CA ASN A 26 3.80 7.49 -2.06
C ASN A 26 2.32 7.61 -2.43
N PRO A 27 1.49 8.24 -1.59
CA PRO A 27 0.10 8.45 -1.95
C PRO A 27 -0.03 9.36 -3.17
N VAL A 28 -0.99 9.05 -4.03
CA VAL A 28 -1.28 9.81 -5.25
C VAL A 28 -2.23 10.98 -5.00
N CYS A 29 -3.08 10.86 -3.98
CA CYS A 29 -4.04 11.87 -3.56
C CYS A 29 -4.56 11.57 -2.16
N GLU A 30 -5.46 12.42 -1.68
CA GLU A 30 -6.08 12.29 -0.35
C GLU A 30 -7.62 12.26 -0.49
N ALA A 31 -8.26 11.56 0.43
CA ALA A 31 -9.71 11.54 0.55
C ALA A 31 -10.12 11.71 2.01
N GLU A 32 -11.33 12.19 2.24
CA GLU A 32 -11.87 12.40 3.58
C GLU A 32 -12.96 11.37 3.86
N ILE A 33 -12.99 10.88 5.09
CA ILE A 33 -14.06 10.04 5.64
C ILE A 33 -14.55 10.64 6.95
N VAL A 34 -15.73 10.24 7.39
CA VAL A 34 -16.23 10.58 8.73
C VAL A 34 -16.23 9.33 9.60
N VAL A 35 -15.46 9.34 10.69
CA VAL A 35 -15.38 8.25 11.67
C VAL A 35 -15.74 8.82 13.03
N GLY A 36 -16.78 8.29 13.68
CA GLY A 36 -17.22 8.78 14.99
C GLY A 36 -17.67 10.25 14.99
N GLY A 37 -18.14 10.77 13.84
CA GLY A 37 -18.55 12.17 13.69
C GLY A 37 -17.39 13.15 13.43
N GLN A 38 -16.15 12.67 13.32
CA GLN A 38 -14.98 13.48 12.99
C GLN A 38 -14.50 13.19 11.58
N GLU A 39 -14.11 14.24 10.85
CA GLU A 39 -13.45 14.11 9.56
C GLU A 39 -12.02 13.58 9.74
N GLN A 40 -11.67 12.59 8.93
CA GLN A 40 -10.34 11.98 8.90
C GLN A 40 -9.84 11.89 7.47
N THR A 41 -8.60 12.33 7.27
CA THR A 41 -7.90 12.23 5.99
C THR A 41 -7.33 10.82 5.79
N VAL A 42 -7.56 10.27 4.60
CA VAL A 42 -7.15 8.95 4.16
C VAL A 42 -6.27 9.11 2.93
N GLN A 43 -5.07 8.55 3.02
CA GLN A 43 -4.12 8.55 1.90
C GLN A 43 -4.56 7.53 0.85
N ILE A 44 -4.67 7.97 -0.40
CA ILE A 44 -5.02 7.13 -1.54
C ILE A 44 -3.76 6.81 -2.32
N TYR A 45 -3.56 5.53 -2.63
CA TYR A 45 -2.34 5.04 -3.28
C TYR A 45 -2.56 4.68 -4.76
N ASP A 46 -3.81 4.50 -5.19
CA ASP A 46 -4.15 4.18 -6.57
C ASP A 46 -5.64 4.44 -6.84
N VAL A 47 -6.00 4.68 -8.10
CA VAL A 47 -7.36 4.95 -8.55
C VAL A 47 -7.65 4.09 -9.77
N ARG A 48 -8.78 3.37 -9.76
CA ARG A 48 -9.20 2.54 -10.90
C ARG A 48 -10.69 2.67 -11.18
N GLN A 49 -11.09 2.28 -12.39
CA GLN A 49 -12.50 2.12 -12.76
C GLN A 49 -12.85 0.65 -12.96
N VAL A 50 -13.85 0.15 -12.23
CA VAL A 50 -14.38 -1.23 -12.35
C VAL A 50 -15.89 -1.15 -12.48
N ALA A 51 -16.44 -1.76 -13.51
CA ALA A 51 -17.89 -1.79 -13.76
C ALA A 51 -18.56 -0.39 -13.68
N ASN A 52 -17.96 0.60 -14.35
CA ASN A 52 -18.38 2.01 -14.35
C ASN A 52 -18.32 2.74 -12.99
N GLN A 53 -17.76 2.13 -11.95
CA GLN A 53 -17.53 2.75 -10.65
C GLN A 53 -16.04 3.06 -10.44
N VAL A 54 -15.75 4.18 -9.80
CA VAL A 54 -14.38 4.55 -9.41
C VAL A 54 -14.08 3.97 -8.03
N GLU A 55 -12.97 3.27 -7.90
CA GLU A 55 -12.45 2.71 -6.66
C GLU A 55 -11.09 3.30 -6.33
N TYR A 56 -10.86 3.54 -5.04
CA TYR A 56 -9.62 4.04 -4.49
C TYR A 56 -8.92 2.95 -3.70
N LYS A 57 -7.61 2.79 -3.91
CA LYS A 57 -6.77 1.95 -3.05
C LYS A 57 -6.37 2.75 -1.83
N ALA A 58 -7.18 2.64 -0.78
CA ALA A 58 -7.11 3.50 0.39
C ALA A 58 -6.22 2.92 1.49
N GLY A 59 -5.40 3.76 2.13
CA GLY A 59 -4.60 3.43 3.31
C GLY A 59 -5.44 3.18 4.55
N TYR A 60 -4.88 3.45 5.74
CA TYR A 60 -5.63 3.40 6.98
C TYR A 60 -6.87 4.32 6.92
N PRO A 61 -8.06 3.89 7.38
CA PRO A 61 -8.34 2.63 8.09
C PRO A 61 -8.67 1.41 7.21
N PHE A 62 -8.60 1.54 5.89
CA PHE A 62 -9.03 0.52 4.93
C PHE A 62 -7.95 -0.52 4.57
N ASN A 63 -6.73 -0.41 5.11
CA ASN A 63 -5.64 -1.39 4.95
C ASN A 63 -5.31 -1.73 3.49
N TRP A 64 -5.14 -0.71 2.64
CA TRP A 64 -4.78 -0.83 1.22
C TRP A 64 -5.79 -1.63 0.37
N ARG A 65 -7.03 -1.74 0.84
CA ARG A 65 -8.14 -2.33 0.09
C ARG A 65 -8.68 -1.34 -0.95
N TRP A 66 -9.25 -1.90 -2.01
CA TRP A 66 -10.05 -1.15 -2.97
C TRP A 66 -11.41 -0.84 -2.36
N VAL A 67 -11.75 0.44 -2.31
CA VAL A 67 -12.98 0.95 -1.72
C VAL A 67 -13.63 1.90 -2.73
N SER A 68 -14.94 1.77 -2.91
CA SER A 68 -15.69 2.67 -3.80
C SER A 68 -15.52 4.12 -3.37
N LYS A 69 -15.31 5.04 -4.33
CA LYS A 69 -15.27 6.50 -4.13
C LYS A 69 -16.43 7.00 -3.27
N ASN A 70 -17.59 6.35 -3.33
CA ASN A 70 -18.79 6.74 -2.61
C ASN A 70 -18.69 6.56 -1.07
N ASN A 71 -17.66 5.87 -0.57
CA ASN A 71 -17.41 5.75 0.88
C ASN A 71 -16.65 6.95 1.47
N PHE A 72 -16.25 7.90 0.62
CA PHE A 72 -15.51 9.10 1.00
C PHE A 72 -16.41 10.33 0.88
N THR A 73 -16.30 11.27 1.80
CA THR A 73 -17.08 12.52 1.79
C THR A 73 -16.50 13.53 0.80
N ARG A 74 -15.18 13.56 0.65
CA ARG A 74 -14.45 14.42 -0.28
C ARG A 74 -13.20 13.71 -0.78
N SER A 75 -12.69 14.10 -1.95
CA SER A 75 -11.37 13.65 -2.42
C SER A 75 -10.69 14.69 -3.30
N THR A 76 -9.36 14.78 -3.21
CA THR A 76 -8.51 15.57 -4.11
C THR A 76 -8.08 14.76 -5.35
N CYS A 77 -8.46 13.49 -5.42
CA CYS A 77 -8.14 12.58 -6.51
C CYS A 77 -8.76 13.03 -7.85
N SER A 78 -7.92 13.13 -8.87
CA SER A 78 -8.37 13.18 -10.27
C SER A 78 -8.84 11.78 -10.67
N LYS A 79 -9.99 11.69 -11.34
CA LYS A 79 -10.55 10.41 -11.80
C LYS A 79 -9.68 9.79 -12.88
#